data_AF-A0A9P8Y3F3-F1
#
_entry.id   AF-A0A9P8Y3F3-F1
#
_cell.length_a   1.000
_cell.length_b   1.000
_cell.length_c   1.000
_cell.angle_alpha   90.00
_cell.angle_beta   90.00
_cell.angle_gamma   90.00
#
_symmetry.space_group_name_H-M   'P 1'
#
loop_
_entity.id
_entity.type
_entity.pdbx_description
1 polymer ?
#
loop_
_entity_poly.entity_id
_entity_poly.type
_entity_poly.pdbx_seq_one_letter_code
_entity_poly.pdbx_strand_id
1 'polypeptide(L)'
;MAHALRSRNDNDQVEDSQWENCDWFDRAQTSWNSDLTDTCLSGCPNDMVRVAMDGAGGDCSRGARARCCQPGYRTTTIRNDPRNDEFESLLHDFVADPDCDKWKGPSRYKDFATLKDHVTRLFYSRSATDRAIESWDWAVRPSFPNLGFDALEAWIYDDIRALETGSADLPDQILCNLAAYNSLVTGGSDGLCSATTPNDGLATRELGSQLVHLDKRAGEEMYDWEVLSPYLNYEVVRGTFLGLSYNQVGEWLVNDPIWNRVYGYGTRFCDQALVTAVAWVPGFLASLRSEHIFERSLIARFAEATIGNELFYNSAADNVPGVPRRASRFGAMNPTFWTRTMISALPFVTTPLYLEGSRRPDRRIAHHLGTRSNPDVLVLLPDSINVLKSQVWRLVTIRTDNSMNGLLASINSNPAAFLNVIRDVLGVVTYANNVDILQHFSTIVGGIRTELGLADEAHQLLYGVYVQAVARFDEWLHERFILMSARVQEFALRWLAVAIERFTNHQQFPVVYGDLRMLQGLAAGIKFNVRGIPGQPGEL
;
A
#
# COMPACT_ATOMS: atom_id res chain seq x y z
N MET A 1 93.05 7.45 43.73
CA MET A 1 93.21 8.65 42.88
C MET A 1 93.63 8.19 41.51
N ALA A 2 92.70 8.07 40.58
CA ALA A 2 92.93 7.52 39.24
C ALA A 2 91.98 8.17 38.23
N HIS A 3 92.52 8.48 37.06
CA HIS A 3 91.85 9.02 35.88
C HIS A 3 90.79 8.05 35.30
N ALA A 4 89.75 8.60 34.66
CA ALA A 4 89.11 7.99 33.50
C ALA A 4 88.55 9.06 32.54
N LEU A 5 88.92 8.93 31.27
CA LEU A 5 88.53 9.73 30.10
C LEU A 5 87.38 9.03 29.34
N ARG A 6 86.41 9.84 28.87
CA ARG A 6 85.57 9.77 27.64
C ARG A 6 85.06 8.41 27.08
N SER A 7 83.73 8.30 26.92
CA SER A 7 82.99 8.34 25.63
C SER A 7 81.48 8.43 25.92
N ARG A 8 80.79 9.55 25.68
CA ARG A 8 80.05 9.90 24.45
C ARG A 8 79.26 8.72 23.85
N ASN A 9 77.94 8.73 24.08
CA ASN A 9 76.97 8.33 23.08
C ASN A 9 75.93 9.46 23.05
N ASP A 10 76.06 10.29 22.02
CA ASP A 10 75.04 11.20 21.50
C ASP A 10 73.96 10.32 20.87
N ASN A 11 72.72 10.34 21.38
CA ASN A 11 71.54 9.90 20.63
C ASN A 11 70.16 10.27 21.24
N ASP A 12 70.03 11.39 21.96
CA ASP A 12 68.75 11.83 22.56
C ASP A 12 68.15 13.09 21.90
N GLN A 13 68.36 13.31 20.60
CA GLN A 13 67.66 14.38 19.86
C GLN A 13 67.26 13.95 18.44
N VAL A 14 66.49 12.88 18.33
CA VAL A 14 65.51 12.80 17.25
C VAL A 14 64.19 13.23 17.88
N GLU A 15 63.69 14.41 17.53
CA GLU A 15 62.30 14.76 17.84
C GLU A 15 61.42 13.65 17.27
N ASP A 16 60.79 12.89 18.16
CA ASP A 16 59.93 11.77 17.80
C ASP A 16 58.65 12.35 17.17
N SER A 17 58.71 12.59 15.85
CA SER A 17 57.70 13.31 15.06
C SER A 17 56.33 12.63 14.98
N GLN A 18 56.12 11.58 15.77
CA GLN A 18 54.89 10.79 15.80
C GLN A 18 53.98 11.15 16.98
N TRP A 19 54.52 11.82 18.01
CA TRP A 19 53.84 12.05 19.27
C TRP A 19 54.02 13.49 19.72
N GLU A 20 52.91 14.18 19.92
CA GLU A 20 52.87 15.56 20.40
C GLU A 20 52.25 15.62 21.80
N ASN A 21 52.50 16.73 22.50
CA ASN A 21 51.86 17.04 23.79
C ASN A 21 51.97 15.89 24.82
N CYS A 22 53.15 15.29 24.94
CA CYS A 22 53.38 14.20 25.86
C CYS A 22 53.46 14.67 27.31
N ASP A 23 52.70 14.05 28.22
CA ASP A 23 52.83 14.26 29.66
C ASP A 23 52.79 12.95 30.48
N TRP A 24 53.30 13.00 31.71
CA TRP A 24 53.27 11.88 32.65
C TRP A 24 52.03 11.96 33.54
N PHE A 25 51.27 10.86 33.59
CA PHE A 25 50.05 10.74 34.40
C PHE A 25 50.18 9.61 35.41
N ASP A 26 49.92 9.93 36.67
CA ASP A 26 49.89 9.00 37.80
C ASP A 26 48.49 8.43 38.08
N ARG A 27 47.43 9.07 37.54
CA ARG A 27 46.02 8.67 37.72
C ARG A 27 45.23 8.85 36.42
N ALA A 28 44.53 7.79 36.00
CA ALA A 28 43.49 7.91 34.97
C ALA A 28 42.28 8.68 35.54
N GLN A 29 41.63 9.53 34.73
CA GLN A 29 40.42 10.31 35.09
C GLN A 29 39.22 9.42 35.45
N THR A 30 39.31 8.69 36.54
CA THR A 30 38.22 7.89 37.11
C THR A 30 37.94 8.43 38.50
N SER A 31 36.68 8.77 38.75
CA SER A 31 36.15 9.40 39.97
C SER A 31 36.14 8.47 41.20
N TRP A 32 37.07 7.50 41.27
CA TRP A 32 37.09 6.48 42.31
C TRP A 32 38.02 6.92 43.45
N ASN A 33 37.40 7.19 44.61
CA ASN A 33 37.93 7.36 45.97
C ASN A 33 39.41 7.79 46.15
N SER A 34 39.57 8.95 46.79
CA SER A 34 40.81 9.64 47.15
C SER A 34 41.77 8.92 48.13
N ASP A 35 41.55 7.65 48.47
CA ASP A 35 42.26 6.99 49.59
C ASP A 35 43.44 6.10 49.16
N LEU A 36 43.80 6.08 47.87
CA LEU A 36 45.01 5.42 47.37
C LEU A 36 46.07 6.49 47.04
N THR A 37 46.62 7.16 48.05
CA THR A 37 47.62 8.24 47.86
C THR A 37 48.93 7.75 47.23
N ASP A 38 49.16 6.44 47.27
CA ASP A 38 50.46 5.80 47.12
C ASP A 38 50.54 4.84 45.91
N THR A 39 49.40 4.61 45.23
CA THR A 39 49.31 3.68 44.10
C THR A 39 49.01 4.41 42.80
N CYS A 40 49.90 4.28 41.82
CA CYS A 40 49.74 4.85 40.49
C CYS A 40 48.99 3.90 39.54
N LEU A 41 48.02 4.45 38.83
CA LEU A 41 47.24 3.74 37.81
C LEU A 41 47.76 4.16 36.43
N SER A 42 48.29 3.22 35.66
CA SER A 42 48.96 3.45 34.37
C SER A 42 47.99 3.78 33.23
N GLY A 43 46.98 4.62 33.44
CA GLY A 43 46.02 5.04 32.41
C GLY A 43 46.29 6.44 31.89
N CYS A 44 45.81 6.71 30.68
CA CYS A 44 45.88 8.02 30.04
C CYS A 44 44.52 8.71 30.05
N PRO A 45 44.46 10.05 30.03
CA PRO A 45 43.23 10.79 29.75
C PRO A 45 42.65 10.43 28.38
N ASN A 46 41.37 10.78 28.19
CA ASN A 46 40.73 10.69 26.87
C ASN A 46 41.55 11.49 25.84
N ASP A 47 41.65 10.96 24.63
CA ASP A 47 42.41 11.51 23.50
C ASP A 47 43.94 11.46 23.59
N MET A 48 44.49 10.71 24.56
CA MET A 48 45.93 10.43 24.64
C MET A 48 46.23 8.93 24.64
N VAL A 49 47.33 8.55 24.00
CA VAL A 49 47.80 7.16 23.91
C VAL A 49 48.98 6.95 24.86
N ARG A 50 48.98 5.84 25.58
CA ARG A 50 50.09 5.44 26.45
C ARG A 50 51.26 4.97 25.60
N VAL A 51 52.36 5.72 25.64
CA VAL A 51 53.58 5.40 24.88
C VAL A 51 54.70 4.84 25.75
N ALA A 52 54.69 5.11 27.06
CA ALA A 52 55.67 4.54 27.99
C ALA A 52 55.08 4.38 29.40
N MET A 53 55.77 3.62 30.25
CA MET A 53 55.45 3.46 31.66
C MET A 53 56.71 3.57 32.51
N ASP A 54 56.59 4.18 33.69
CA ASP A 54 57.68 4.36 34.64
C ASP A 54 57.22 3.89 36.02
N GLY A 55 57.80 2.78 36.48
CA GLY A 55 57.51 2.18 37.78
C GLY A 55 58.47 2.61 38.89
N ALA A 56 59.45 3.48 38.60
CA ALA A 56 60.47 3.91 39.55
C ALA A 56 60.51 5.43 39.77
N GLY A 57 59.87 6.23 38.91
CA GLY A 57 59.81 7.69 39.01
C GLY A 57 58.46 8.25 39.47
N GLY A 58 58.52 9.40 40.14
CA GLY A 58 57.38 10.07 40.78
C GLY A 58 57.14 9.58 42.22
N ASP A 59 56.00 9.96 42.82
CA ASP A 59 55.61 9.56 44.17
C ASP A 59 54.87 8.21 44.22
N CYS A 60 55.04 7.37 43.19
CA CYS A 60 54.41 6.06 43.08
C CYS A 60 55.11 5.02 43.98
N SER A 61 54.52 4.64 45.12
CA SER A 61 55.07 3.57 45.96
C SER A 61 54.60 2.17 45.52
N ARG A 62 53.50 2.10 44.76
CA ARG A 62 53.05 0.90 44.01
C ARG A 62 52.47 1.28 42.64
N GLY A 63 52.69 0.42 41.64
CA GLY A 63 52.21 0.66 40.26
C GLY A 63 53.23 1.42 39.40
N ALA A 64 52.77 1.99 38.28
CA ALA A 64 53.60 2.77 37.37
C ALA A 64 52.79 3.93 36.79
N ARG A 65 53.39 5.10 36.66
CA ARG A 65 52.80 6.21 35.90
C ARG A 65 52.95 5.97 34.41
N ALA A 66 52.03 6.50 33.62
CA ALA A 66 52.02 6.37 32.16
C ALA A 66 52.50 7.66 31.50
N ARG A 67 53.36 7.57 30.49
CA ARG A 67 53.61 8.68 29.56
C ARG A 67 52.52 8.61 28.49
N CYS A 68 51.73 9.65 28.40
CA CYS A 68 50.59 9.76 27.51
C CYS A 68 50.83 10.88 26.51
N CYS A 69 50.69 10.59 25.23
CA CYS A 69 50.90 11.56 24.16
C CYS A 69 49.71 11.61 23.22
N GLN A 70 49.53 12.74 22.54
CA GLN A 70 48.63 12.82 21.40
C GLN A 70 49.36 12.32 20.14
N PRO A 71 48.74 11.49 19.29
CA PRO A 71 49.34 11.11 18.02
C PRO A 71 49.46 12.34 17.12
N GLY A 72 50.67 12.67 16.68
CA GLY A 72 50.99 13.85 15.84
C GLY A 72 50.57 13.73 14.38
N TYR A 73 50.15 12.54 13.93
CA TYR A 73 49.49 12.37 12.63
C TYR A 73 48.55 11.15 12.63
N ARG A 74 47.44 11.24 11.90
CA ARG A 74 46.53 10.13 11.61
C ARG A 74 46.74 9.74 10.15
N THR A 75 47.30 8.57 9.88
CA THR A 75 47.41 8.07 8.50
C THR A 75 46.14 7.29 8.14
N THR A 76 45.25 7.88 7.36
CA THR A 76 44.16 7.17 6.68
C THR A 76 44.69 6.60 5.36
N THR A 77 44.76 5.29 5.23
CA THR A 77 45.08 4.64 3.95
C THR A 77 43.80 4.38 3.18
N ILE A 78 43.55 5.17 2.12
CA ILE A 78 42.46 4.93 1.17
C ILE A 78 42.88 3.75 0.28
N ARG A 79 42.27 2.57 0.44
CA ARG A 79 42.37 1.50 -0.56
C ARG A 79 41.37 1.82 -1.68
N ASN A 80 41.87 2.10 -2.89
CA ASN A 80 41.03 2.22 -4.06
C ASN A 80 40.41 0.86 -4.39
N ASP A 81 39.09 0.77 -4.23
CA ASP A 81 38.28 -0.36 -4.68
C ASP A 81 37.94 -0.15 -6.16
N PRO A 82 38.38 -1.02 -7.09
CA PRO A 82 38.06 -0.90 -8.52
C PRO A 82 36.55 -0.83 -8.81
N ARG A 83 35.72 -1.35 -7.89
CA ARG A 83 34.26 -1.31 -8.00
C ARG A 83 33.70 0.12 -7.88
N ASN A 84 34.43 1.03 -7.24
CA ASN A 84 34.03 2.44 -7.16
C ASN A 84 34.25 3.17 -8.49
N ASP A 85 35.29 2.81 -9.27
CA ASP A 85 35.52 3.37 -10.60
C ASP A 85 34.42 2.94 -11.59
N GLU A 86 33.97 1.69 -11.49
CA GLU A 86 32.85 1.16 -12.29
C GLU A 86 31.52 1.85 -11.95
N PHE A 87 31.24 2.04 -10.66
CA PHE A 87 30.06 2.78 -10.21
C PHE A 87 30.06 4.23 -10.70
N GLU A 88 31.18 4.94 -10.56
CA GLU A 88 31.33 6.33 -10.98
C GLU A 88 31.06 6.48 -12.49
N SER A 89 31.65 5.61 -13.32
CA SER A 89 31.44 5.62 -14.77
C SER A 89 29.99 5.32 -15.16
N LEU A 90 29.37 4.30 -14.56
CA LEU A 90 27.98 3.92 -14.87
C LEU A 90 26.99 4.99 -14.42
N LEU A 91 27.20 5.58 -13.26
CA LEU A 91 26.33 6.63 -12.74
C LEU A 91 26.41 7.90 -13.59
N HIS A 92 27.62 8.29 -14.00
CA HIS A 92 27.81 9.44 -14.89
C HIS A 92 27.11 9.23 -16.25
N ASP A 93 27.29 8.05 -16.85
CA ASP A 93 26.59 7.70 -18.09
C ASP A 93 25.07 7.73 -17.92
N PHE A 94 24.56 7.26 -16.76
CA PHE A 94 23.12 7.20 -16.48
C PHE A 94 22.53 8.59 -16.30
N VAL A 95 23.16 9.45 -15.50
CA VAL A 95 22.66 10.81 -15.25
C VAL A 95 22.67 11.66 -16.53
N ALA A 96 23.59 11.41 -17.45
CA ALA A 96 23.64 12.08 -18.75
C ALA A 96 22.46 11.71 -19.69
N ASP A 97 21.89 10.52 -19.53
CA ASP A 97 20.75 10.01 -20.33
C ASP A 97 19.86 9.08 -19.48
N PRO A 98 19.03 9.66 -18.57
CA PRO A 98 18.29 8.92 -17.54
C PRO A 98 17.00 8.28 -18.09
N ASP A 99 17.10 7.59 -19.23
CA ASP A 99 16.00 6.83 -19.83
C ASP A 99 16.03 5.38 -19.31
N CYS A 100 15.19 5.08 -18.33
CA CYS A 100 15.17 3.75 -17.73
C CYS A 100 14.75 2.64 -18.70
N ASP A 101 13.93 2.90 -19.72
CA ASP A 101 13.54 1.87 -20.69
C ASP A 101 14.74 1.48 -21.55
N LYS A 102 15.56 2.46 -21.93
CA LYS A 102 16.82 2.22 -22.64
C LYS A 102 17.82 1.43 -21.79
N TRP A 103 17.94 1.76 -20.51
CA TRP A 103 18.87 1.11 -19.59
C TRP A 103 18.43 -0.29 -19.14
N LYS A 104 17.12 -0.51 -18.99
CA LYS A 104 16.54 -1.84 -18.72
C LYS A 104 16.43 -2.70 -19.99
N GLY A 105 16.70 -2.12 -21.16
CA GLY A 105 16.72 -2.83 -22.43
C GLY A 105 17.85 -3.87 -22.55
N PRO A 106 17.77 -4.78 -23.55
CA PRO A 106 18.69 -5.92 -23.67
C PRO A 106 20.18 -5.56 -23.77
N SER A 107 20.51 -4.38 -24.28
CA SER A 107 21.88 -3.91 -24.46
C SER A 107 22.54 -3.37 -23.18
N ARG A 108 21.75 -2.90 -22.22
CA ARG A 108 22.22 -2.18 -21.02
C ARG A 108 21.72 -2.80 -19.70
N TYR A 109 20.92 -3.86 -19.78
CA TYR A 109 20.33 -4.49 -18.59
C TYR A 109 21.36 -4.86 -17.51
N LYS A 110 22.53 -5.37 -17.90
CA LYS A 110 23.61 -5.71 -16.95
C LYS A 110 24.18 -4.47 -16.28
N ASP A 111 24.47 -3.43 -17.07
CA ASP A 111 24.97 -2.14 -16.58
C ASP A 111 23.97 -1.53 -15.58
N PHE A 112 22.67 -1.57 -15.90
CA PHE A 112 21.63 -1.09 -15.00
C PHE A 112 21.49 -1.93 -13.73
N ALA A 113 21.58 -3.26 -13.84
CA ALA A 113 21.55 -4.15 -12.67
C ALA A 113 22.74 -3.92 -11.74
N THR A 114 23.94 -3.71 -12.31
CA THR A 114 25.16 -3.35 -11.56
C THR A 114 24.99 -1.98 -10.89
N LEU A 115 24.51 -0.97 -11.63
CA LEU A 115 24.24 0.36 -11.09
C LEU A 115 23.23 0.30 -9.93
N LYS A 116 22.13 -0.44 -10.09
CA LYS A 116 21.13 -0.66 -9.03
C LYS A 116 21.76 -1.29 -7.79
N ASP A 117 22.55 -2.35 -7.93
CA ASP A 117 23.22 -3.00 -6.79
C ASP A 117 24.15 -2.04 -6.04
N HIS A 118 24.92 -1.21 -6.77
CA HIS A 118 25.74 -0.18 -6.15
C HIS A 118 24.92 0.86 -5.38
N VAL A 119 23.82 1.34 -5.96
CA VAL A 119 22.93 2.30 -5.31
C VAL A 119 22.23 1.67 -4.09
N THR A 120 21.80 0.41 -4.17
CA THR A 120 21.25 -0.33 -3.02
C THR A 120 22.27 -0.39 -1.88
N ARG A 121 23.54 -0.68 -2.17
CA ARG A 121 24.60 -0.71 -1.15
C ARG A 121 24.89 0.68 -0.58
N LEU A 122 24.89 1.70 -1.44
CA LEU A 122 25.05 3.09 -1.03
C LEU A 122 23.97 3.50 -0.02
N PHE A 123 22.72 3.12 -0.25
CA PHE A 123 21.59 3.52 0.61
C PHE A 123 21.45 2.71 1.90
N TYR A 124 21.75 1.40 1.84
CA TYR A 124 21.37 0.48 2.94
C TYR A 124 22.54 -0.29 3.56
N SER A 125 23.76 -0.18 3.04
CA SER A 125 24.93 -0.84 3.63
C SER A 125 25.67 0.11 4.56
N ARG A 126 26.05 -0.39 5.74
CA ARG A 126 27.04 0.26 6.62
C ARG A 126 28.44 0.36 5.99
N SER A 127 28.64 -0.23 4.81
CA SER A 127 29.88 -0.22 4.05
C SER A 127 29.89 0.77 2.89
N ALA A 128 28.94 1.71 2.82
CA ALA A 128 29.04 2.82 1.88
C ALA A 128 30.37 3.54 2.12
N THR A 129 31.25 3.54 1.11
CA THR A 129 32.55 4.21 1.21
C THR A 129 32.37 5.69 0.93
N ASP A 130 33.14 6.56 1.59
CA ASP A 130 33.17 8.01 1.32
C ASP A 130 33.27 8.31 -0.18
N ARG A 131 34.07 7.52 -0.92
CA ARG A 131 34.20 7.64 -2.37
C ARG A 131 32.91 7.39 -3.15
N ALA A 132 32.06 6.45 -2.73
CA ALA A 132 30.79 6.18 -3.40
C ALA A 132 29.77 7.30 -3.14
N ILE A 133 29.81 7.87 -1.94
CA ILE A 133 29.03 9.07 -1.59
C ILE A 133 29.49 10.25 -2.44
N GLU A 134 30.80 10.47 -2.53
CA GLU A 134 31.41 11.50 -3.38
C GLU A 134 31.04 11.32 -4.86
N SER A 135 31.10 10.10 -5.40
CA SER A 135 30.69 9.80 -6.78
C SER A 135 29.20 10.09 -7.00
N TRP A 136 28.34 9.73 -6.05
CA TRP A 136 26.91 10.05 -6.12
C TRP A 136 26.68 11.56 -6.13
N ASP A 137 27.24 12.26 -5.15
CA ASP A 137 27.07 13.70 -5.04
C ASP A 137 27.67 14.45 -6.22
N TRP A 138 28.81 14.00 -6.75
CA TRP A 138 29.42 14.62 -7.92
C TRP A 138 28.57 14.45 -9.18
N ALA A 139 27.97 13.27 -9.41
CA ALA A 139 27.18 13.00 -10.60
C ALA A 139 25.75 13.55 -10.49
N VAL A 140 25.07 13.31 -9.36
CA VAL A 140 23.62 13.55 -9.21
C VAL A 140 23.31 14.96 -8.71
N ARG A 141 24.03 15.45 -7.69
CA ARG A 141 23.73 16.73 -7.02
C ARG A 141 23.74 17.94 -7.96
N PRO A 142 24.61 18.07 -8.99
CA PRO A 142 24.59 19.23 -9.88
C PRO A 142 23.28 19.39 -10.66
N SER A 143 22.64 18.29 -11.03
CA SER A 143 21.36 18.28 -11.75
C SER A 143 20.16 18.13 -10.82
N PHE A 144 20.37 17.49 -9.67
CA PHE A 144 19.34 17.13 -8.68
C PHE A 144 19.85 17.51 -7.28
N PRO A 145 19.84 18.80 -6.92
CA PRO A 145 20.49 19.31 -5.70
C PRO A 145 19.90 18.74 -4.39
N ASN A 146 18.64 18.31 -4.42
CA ASN A 146 17.94 17.76 -3.25
C ASN A 146 18.15 16.25 -3.10
N LEU A 147 18.75 15.59 -4.11
CA LEU A 147 19.21 14.21 -4.02
C LEU A 147 20.66 14.11 -3.56
N GLY A 148 21.21 15.16 -2.95
CA GLY A 148 22.48 15.04 -2.21
C GLY A 148 22.39 13.90 -1.20
N PHE A 149 23.45 13.09 -1.07
CA PHE A 149 23.41 11.87 -0.28
C PHE A 149 22.99 12.12 1.17
N ASP A 150 23.39 13.23 1.78
CA ASP A 150 23.00 13.63 3.13
C ASP A 150 21.48 13.86 3.28
N ALA A 151 20.86 14.59 2.34
CA ALA A 151 19.42 14.82 2.33
C ALA A 151 18.66 13.52 2.02
N LEU A 152 19.18 12.74 1.07
CA LEU A 152 18.59 11.49 0.63
C LEU A 152 18.68 10.41 1.72
N GLU A 153 19.81 10.31 2.44
CA GLU A 153 20.01 9.39 3.55
C GLU A 153 19.03 9.70 4.69
N ALA A 154 18.94 10.95 5.11
CA ALA A 154 17.98 11.38 6.12
C ALA A 154 16.54 11.02 5.72
N TRP A 155 16.17 11.26 4.46
CA TRP A 155 14.87 10.89 3.94
C TRP A 155 14.64 9.38 3.90
N ILE A 156 15.63 8.58 3.50
CA ILE A 156 15.50 7.11 3.41
C ILE A 156 15.22 6.49 4.78
N TYR A 157 15.83 7.03 5.84
CA TYR A 157 15.71 6.48 7.20
C TYR A 157 14.54 7.04 8.00
N ASP A 158 14.13 8.28 7.76
CA ASP A 158 13.09 8.94 8.55
C ASP A 158 11.74 9.01 7.85
N ASP A 159 11.68 8.79 6.53
CA ASP A 159 10.45 8.91 5.76
C ASP A 159 9.75 7.57 5.54
N ILE A 160 8.47 7.50 5.93
CA ILE A 160 7.64 6.29 5.79
C ILE A 160 7.57 5.77 4.35
N ARG A 161 7.65 6.65 3.34
CA ARG A 161 7.64 6.27 1.90
C ARG A 161 8.84 5.41 1.55
N ALA A 162 10.01 5.77 2.05
CA ALA A 162 11.25 5.05 1.83
C ALA A 162 11.27 3.72 2.61
N LEU A 163 10.76 3.74 3.84
CA LEU A 163 10.66 2.56 4.70
C LEU A 163 9.72 1.50 4.12
N GLU A 164 8.56 1.90 3.59
CA GLU A 164 7.58 0.99 2.99
C GLU A 164 8.02 0.43 1.64
N THR A 165 8.65 1.26 0.79
CA THR A 165 9.17 0.81 -0.51
C THR A 165 10.31 -0.19 -0.34
N GLY A 166 11.13 0.02 0.70
CA GLY A 166 12.19 -0.91 1.09
C GLY A 166 13.35 -1.00 0.09
N SER A 167 14.37 -1.75 0.48
CA SER A 167 15.66 -1.80 -0.22
C SER A 167 15.64 -2.51 -1.58
N ALA A 168 14.60 -3.31 -1.85
CA ALA A 168 14.45 -4.03 -3.11
C ALA A 168 14.07 -3.09 -4.27
N ASP A 169 13.17 -2.14 -4.00
CA ASP A 169 12.51 -1.35 -5.04
C ASP A 169 12.90 0.12 -5.01
N LEU A 170 13.23 0.69 -3.85
CA LEU A 170 13.52 2.11 -3.72
C LEU A 170 14.71 2.58 -4.59
N PRO A 171 15.84 1.83 -4.67
CA PRO A 171 16.96 2.19 -5.54
C PRO A 171 16.59 2.28 -7.02
N ASP A 172 15.73 1.37 -7.49
CA ASP A 172 15.24 1.36 -8.87
C ASP A 172 14.30 2.54 -9.14
N GLN A 173 13.42 2.82 -8.18
CA GLN A 173 12.48 3.94 -8.30
C GLN A 173 13.18 5.30 -8.31
N ILE A 174 14.19 5.50 -7.46
CA ILE A 174 14.98 6.73 -7.44
C ILE A 174 15.74 6.91 -8.75
N LEU A 175 16.44 5.87 -9.22
CA LEU A 175 17.19 5.93 -10.48
C LEU A 175 16.26 6.26 -11.65
N CYS A 176 15.11 5.60 -11.75
CA CYS A 176 14.18 5.85 -12.85
C CYS A 176 13.39 7.15 -12.76
N ASN A 177 13.46 7.86 -11.63
CA ASN A 177 12.64 9.06 -11.39
C ASN A 177 13.42 10.15 -10.66
N LEU A 178 14.69 10.38 -11.01
CA LEU A 178 15.58 11.34 -10.34
C LEU A 178 14.95 12.73 -10.15
N ALA A 179 14.28 13.27 -11.18
CA ALA A 179 13.61 14.57 -11.09
C ALA A 179 12.45 14.60 -10.08
N ALA A 180 11.68 13.51 -10.00
CA ALA A 180 10.55 13.39 -9.09
C ALA A 180 11.04 13.27 -7.64
N TYR A 181 12.00 12.38 -7.39
CA TYR A 181 12.58 12.20 -6.06
C TYR A 181 13.38 13.42 -5.59
N ASN A 182 14.00 14.16 -6.50
CA ASN A 182 14.61 15.46 -6.20
C ASN A 182 13.59 16.48 -5.66
N SER A 183 12.34 16.42 -6.12
CA SER A 183 11.30 17.26 -5.54
C SER A 183 10.83 16.71 -4.18
N LEU A 184 10.90 15.39 -4.00
CA LEU A 184 10.34 14.66 -2.87
C LEU A 184 11.15 14.76 -1.57
N VAL A 185 12.48 14.65 -1.68
CA VAL A 185 13.40 14.48 -0.54
C VAL A 185 13.45 15.72 0.36
N THR A 186 13.24 16.92 -0.17
CA THR A 186 13.26 18.19 0.62
C THR A 186 11.89 18.62 1.14
N GLY A 187 10.92 17.69 1.24
CA GLY A 187 9.56 18.03 1.64
C GLY A 187 8.84 18.94 0.64
N GLY A 188 9.23 18.89 -0.64
CA GLY A 188 8.51 19.55 -1.73
C GLY A 188 7.07 19.07 -1.74
N SER A 189 6.18 19.94 -1.25
CA SER A 189 4.76 19.72 -0.95
C SER A 189 4.41 18.32 -0.43
N ASP A 190 4.10 18.27 0.86
CA ASP A 190 2.96 17.48 1.34
C ASP A 190 1.90 17.35 0.24
N GLY A 191 1.51 16.10 -0.02
CA GLY A 191 0.86 15.64 -1.22
C GLY A 191 0.01 16.67 -1.97
N LEU A 192 0.24 16.70 -3.28
CA LEU A 192 -0.79 17.04 -4.25
C LEU A 192 -2.08 16.22 -4.06
N CYS A 193 -2.15 15.28 -3.11
CA CYS A 193 -3.23 14.31 -2.91
C CYS A 193 -3.44 14.00 -1.43
N SER A 194 -2.87 14.83 -0.53
CA SER A 194 -3.46 14.95 0.78
C SER A 194 -4.85 15.51 0.53
N ALA A 195 -5.86 14.62 0.47
CA ALA A 195 -7.16 14.99 0.96
C ALA A 195 -6.89 15.54 2.36
N THR A 196 -6.82 16.86 2.42
CA THR A 196 -7.69 17.64 3.27
C THR A 196 -7.98 16.97 4.60
N THR A 197 -7.68 17.73 5.65
CA THR A 197 -8.35 17.61 6.92
C THR A 197 -9.84 17.23 6.74
N PRO A 198 -10.47 16.57 7.71
CA PRO A 198 -11.87 16.11 7.67
C PRO A 198 -12.95 17.15 7.32
N ASN A 199 -12.58 18.40 6.98
CA ASN A 199 -13.43 19.56 6.79
C ASN A 199 -13.41 20.18 5.39
N ASP A 200 -12.69 19.68 4.38
CA ASP A 200 -12.94 20.18 3.01
C ASP A 200 -14.27 19.61 2.49
N GLY A 201 -15.31 20.40 2.72
CA GLY A 201 -16.69 20.22 2.29
C GLY A 201 -16.92 20.25 0.77
N LEU A 202 -16.01 19.66 -0.02
CA LEU A 202 -16.15 19.49 -1.47
C LEU A 202 -16.60 18.09 -1.89
N ALA A 203 -16.71 17.14 -0.94
CA ALA A 203 -17.38 15.85 -1.15
C ALA A 203 -18.65 15.66 -0.31
N THR A 204 -19.03 16.62 0.55
CA THR A 204 -20.27 16.53 1.36
C THR A 204 -21.40 17.40 0.85
N ARG A 205 -21.18 18.38 -0.03
CA ARG A 205 -22.26 19.29 -0.48
C ARG A 205 -23.03 18.83 -1.72
N GLU A 206 -22.37 18.30 -2.75
CA GLU A 206 -23.07 17.72 -3.91
C GLU A 206 -23.40 16.24 -3.72
N LEU A 207 -22.51 15.51 -3.05
CA LEU A 207 -22.77 14.14 -2.61
C LEU A 207 -23.74 14.14 -1.43
N GLY A 208 -23.83 15.20 -0.61
CA GLY A 208 -24.76 15.31 0.53
C GLY A 208 -26.24 15.13 0.20
N SER A 209 -26.69 15.54 -0.99
CA SER A 209 -28.09 15.32 -1.41
C SER A 209 -28.36 13.89 -1.89
N GLN A 210 -27.33 13.13 -2.28
CA GLN A 210 -27.42 11.70 -2.60
C GLN A 210 -27.00 10.78 -1.42
N LEU A 211 -26.20 11.30 -0.49
CA LEU A 211 -25.66 10.60 0.69
C LEU A 211 -26.69 10.43 1.79
N VAL A 212 -27.74 11.26 1.86
CA VAL A 212 -28.88 11.05 2.78
C VAL A 212 -29.57 9.69 2.51
N HIS A 213 -29.35 9.08 1.35
CA HIS A 213 -29.82 7.73 1.02
C HIS A 213 -28.74 6.62 1.02
N LEU A 214 -27.47 6.95 1.25
CA LEU A 214 -26.35 5.99 1.21
C LEU A 214 -25.61 5.83 2.55
N ASP A 215 -26.20 6.28 3.66
CA ASP A 215 -25.81 5.76 4.97
C ASP A 215 -26.14 4.26 4.98
N LYS A 216 -25.12 3.42 4.76
CA LYS A 216 -25.24 1.96 4.94
C LYS A 216 -25.71 1.75 6.39
N ARG A 217 -27.00 1.46 6.55
CA ARG A 217 -27.61 1.35 7.88
C ARG A 217 -27.01 0.14 8.58
N ALA A 218 -26.57 0.29 9.82
CA ALA A 218 -26.08 -0.82 10.65
C ALA A 218 -27.16 -1.88 10.92
N GLY A 219 -28.43 -1.49 10.78
CA GLY A 219 -29.59 -2.32 11.06
C GLY A 219 -29.88 -3.35 9.98
N GLU A 220 -30.95 -4.11 10.21
CA GLU A 220 -31.52 -4.94 9.16
C GLU A 220 -31.98 -4.05 7.99
N GLU A 221 -31.64 -4.47 6.78
CA GLU A 221 -31.97 -3.75 5.54
C GLU A 221 -32.67 -4.70 4.58
N MET A 222 -33.74 -4.23 3.96
CA MET A 222 -34.50 -4.99 2.97
C MET A 222 -34.08 -4.55 1.56
N TYR A 223 -33.65 -5.52 0.76
CA TYR A 223 -33.35 -5.33 -0.66
C TYR A 223 -34.46 -5.96 -1.47
N ASP A 224 -35.45 -5.14 -1.81
CA ASP A 224 -36.55 -5.54 -2.67
C ASP A 224 -36.07 -5.68 -4.12
N TRP A 225 -36.68 -6.63 -4.82
CA TRP A 225 -36.43 -6.86 -6.24
C TRP A 225 -37.73 -7.16 -6.97
N GLU A 226 -37.77 -6.75 -8.24
CA GLU A 226 -38.90 -6.94 -9.14
C GLU A 226 -38.40 -7.24 -10.55
N VAL A 227 -38.90 -8.32 -11.16
CA VAL A 227 -38.44 -8.77 -12.47
C VAL A 227 -39.55 -9.45 -13.25
N LEU A 228 -39.56 -9.27 -14.57
CA LEU A 228 -40.42 -10.02 -15.49
C LEU A 228 -39.83 -11.41 -15.70
N SER A 229 -40.60 -12.46 -15.46
CA SER A 229 -40.15 -13.84 -15.58
C SER A 229 -40.51 -14.44 -16.94
N PRO A 230 -39.55 -14.69 -17.85
CA PRO A 230 -39.83 -15.41 -19.10
C PRO A 230 -40.36 -16.82 -18.84
N TYR A 231 -40.01 -17.43 -17.70
CA TYR A 231 -40.52 -18.74 -17.28
C TYR A 231 -42.03 -18.72 -17.01
N LEU A 232 -42.57 -17.58 -16.57
CA LEU A 232 -44.00 -17.38 -16.30
C LEU A 232 -44.65 -16.48 -17.36
N ASN A 233 -44.25 -16.57 -18.63
CA ASN A 233 -44.79 -15.75 -19.72
C ASN A 233 -44.75 -14.23 -19.44
N TYR A 234 -43.63 -13.77 -18.86
CA TYR A 234 -43.38 -12.37 -18.50
C TYR A 234 -44.29 -11.81 -17.39
N GLU A 235 -44.80 -12.67 -16.51
CA GLU A 235 -45.40 -12.20 -15.25
C GLU A 235 -44.36 -11.52 -14.35
N VAL A 236 -44.82 -10.50 -13.60
CA VAL A 236 -43.99 -9.78 -12.63
C VAL A 236 -43.82 -10.63 -11.37
N VAL A 237 -42.58 -10.96 -11.05
CA VAL A 237 -42.18 -11.65 -9.81
C VAL A 237 -41.51 -10.64 -8.90
N ARG A 238 -41.85 -10.71 -7.61
CA ARG A 238 -41.30 -9.86 -6.55
C ARG A 238 -40.73 -10.71 -5.42
N GLY A 239 -39.76 -10.14 -4.72
CA GLY A 239 -39.31 -10.66 -3.44
C GLY A 239 -38.39 -9.69 -2.74
N THR A 240 -37.87 -10.13 -1.61
CA THR A 240 -37.02 -9.32 -0.74
C THR A 240 -35.89 -10.18 -0.22
N PHE A 241 -34.68 -9.65 -0.25
CA PHE A 241 -33.54 -10.20 0.47
C PHE A 241 -33.33 -9.40 1.75
N LEU A 242 -33.27 -10.07 2.90
CA LEU A 242 -33.00 -9.44 4.18
C LEU A 242 -31.49 -9.46 4.44
N GLY A 243 -30.86 -8.29 4.41
CA GLY A 243 -29.53 -8.14 4.97
C GLY A 243 -29.59 -7.92 6.48
N LEU A 244 -28.72 -8.60 7.20
CA LEU A 244 -28.70 -8.60 8.66
C LEU A 244 -27.86 -7.45 9.22
N SER A 245 -28.04 -7.16 10.51
CA SER A 245 -27.29 -6.09 11.17
C SER A 245 -25.80 -6.43 11.32
N TYR A 246 -24.95 -5.40 11.36
CA TYR A 246 -23.51 -5.49 11.57
C TYR A 246 -23.01 -4.30 12.38
N ASN A 247 -21.79 -4.41 12.92
CA ASN A 247 -21.20 -3.33 13.69
C ASN A 247 -20.74 -2.19 12.76
N GLN A 248 -21.13 -0.96 13.07
CA GLN A 248 -20.55 0.22 12.44
C GLN A 248 -19.22 0.63 13.10
N VAL A 249 -18.45 1.50 12.43
CA VAL A 249 -17.13 1.97 12.92
C VAL A 249 -17.15 2.46 14.37
N GLY A 250 -18.21 3.17 14.77
CA GLY A 250 -18.37 3.66 16.15
C GLY A 250 -18.82 2.62 17.18
N GLU A 251 -19.18 1.41 16.75
CA GLU A 251 -19.65 0.33 17.62
C GLU A 251 -18.55 -0.70 17.94
N TRP A 252 -17.41 -0.66 17.24
CA TRP A 252 -16.29 -1.57 17.52
C TRP A 252 -15.53 -1.16 18.78
N LEU A 253 -15.16 -2.14 19.60
CA LEU A 253 -14.32 -1.91 20.75
C LEU A 253 -12.90 -1.54 20.29
N VAL A 254 -12.20 -0.72 21.07
CA VAL A 254 -10.83 -0.25 20.77
C VAL A 254 -9.83 -1.40 20.61
N ASN A 255 -10.06 -2.52 21.28
CA ASN A 255 -9.23 -3.73 21.23
C ASN A 255 -9.77 -4.80 20.25
N ASP A 256 -10.77 -4.48 19.43
CA ASP A 256 -11.35 -5.42 18.49
C ASP A 256 -10.37 -5.75 17.35
N PRO A 257 -10.23 -7.03 16.93
CA PRO A 257 -9.36 -7.41 15.81
C PRO A 257 -9.66 -6.75 14.46
N ILE A 258 -10.84 -6.13 14.29
CA ILE A 258 -11.18 -5.33 13.11
C ILE A 258 -10.17 -4.20 12.84
N TRP A 259 -9.53 -3.65 13.87
CA TRP A 259 -8.53 -2.58 13.73
C TRP A 259 -7.23 -3.05 13.07
N ASN A 260 -7.00 -4.36 12.97
CA ASN A 260 -5.92 -4.94 12.18
C ASN A 260 -6.32 -5.16 10.70
N ARG A 261 -7.58 -4.85 10.35
CA ARG A 261 -8.17 -5.04 9.02
C ARG A 261 -8.65 -3.69 8.46
N VAL A 262 -7.84 -2.66 8.65
CA VAL A 262 -8.05 -1.34 8.04
C VAL A 262 -7.30 -1.29 6.73
N TYR A 263 -8.00 -0.97 5.65
CA TYR A 263 -7.44 -0.87 4.33
C TYR A 263 -7.55 0.56 3.82
N GLY A 264 -6.48 1.08 3.27
CA GLY A 264 -6.45 2.42 2.71
C GLY A 264 -5.25 2.57 1.81
N TYR A 265 -5.02 3.79 1.33
CA TYR A 265 -3.77 4.07 0.65
C TYR A 265 -2.62 4.10 1.64
N GLY A 266 -1.56 3.34 1.36
CA GLY A 266 -0.30 3.45 2.11
C GLY A 266 0.38 4.81 1.88
N THR A 267 0.07 5.47 0.76
CA THR A 267 0.76 6.70 0.35
C THR A 267 -0.18 7.89 0.17
N ARG A 268 0.39 9.09 0.19
CA ARG A 268 -0.32 10.34 -0.08
C ARG A 268 -0.22 10.79 -1.55
N PHE A 269 0.19 9.91 -2.45
CA PHE A 269 0.44 10.24 -3.85
C PHE A 269 -0.72 9.87 -4.77
N CYS A 270 -0.96 10.73 -5.76
CA CYS A 270 -2.12 10.63 -6.64
C CYS A 270 -1.96 9.54 -7.67
N ASP A 271 -0.72 9.29 -8.06
CA ASP A 271 -0.29 8.34 -9.05
C ASP A 271 -0.36 6.88 -8.57
N GLN A 272 -0.49 6.70 -7.26
CA GLN A 272 -0.53 5.40 -6.62
C GLN A 272 -1.93 5.08 -6.08
N ALA A 273 -2.64 4.24 -6.82
CA ALA A 273 -3.94 3.73 -6.39
C ALA A 273 -3.86 2.41 -5.60
N LEU A 274 -2.69 2.02 -5.09
CA LEU A 274 -2.53 0.77 -4.34
C LEU A 274 -3.17 0.90 -2.94
N VAL A 275 -4.19 0.08 -2.70
CA VAL A 275 -4.83 -0.05 -1.38
C VAL A 275 -4.22 -1.24 -0.65
N THR A 276 -3.71 -0.99 0.55
CA THR A 276 -3.04 -1.99 1.40
C THR A 276 -3.59 -1.96 2.82
N ALA A 277 -3.18 -2.93 3.65
CA ALA A 277 -3.45 -2.86 5.07
C ALA A 277 -2.65 -1.70 5.69
N VAL A 278 -3.31 -0.83 6.44
CA VAL A 278 -2.70 0.33 7.07
C VAL A 278 -2.82 0.21 8.59
N ALA A 279 -1.74 0.56 9.29
CA ALA A 279 -1.79 0.67 10.75
C ALA A 279 -2.68 1.87 11.12
N TRP A 280 -3.71 1.63 11.93
CA TRP A 280 -4.63 2.68 12.35
C TRP A 280 -4.72 2.73 13.86
N VAL A 281 -4.76 3.94 14.42
CA VAL A 281 -4.97 4.15 15.85
C VAL A 281 -6.47 4.34 16.10
N PRO A 282 -7.10 3.50 16.94
CA PRO A 282 -8.50 3.67 17.32
C PRO A 282 -8.76 5.08 17.89
N GLY A 283 -9.80 5.76 17.39
CA GLY A 283 -10.20 7.10 17.86
C GLY A 283 -10.22 8.18 16.79
N PHE A 284 -9.48 8.02 15.69
CA PHE A 284 -9.63 8.84 14.48
C PHE A 284 -10.64 8.16 13.54
N LEU A 285 -11.94 8.36 13.82
CA LEU A 285 -13.04 7.66 13.13
C LEU A 285 -13.58 8.40 11.90
N ALA A 286 -13.22 9.68 11.74
CA ALA A 286 -13.67 10.47 10.61
C ALA A 286 -13.12 9.84 9.33
N SER A 287 -14.01 9.47 8.41
CA SER A 287 -13.75 8.88 7.07
C SER A 287 -13.60 7.36 6.94
N LEU A 288 -13.80 6.55 7.98
CA LEU A 288 -13.87 5.08 7.83
C LEU A 288 -15.31 4.56 7.84
N ARG A 289 -15.56 3.46 7.12
CA ARG A 289 -16.77 2.63 7.23
C ARG A 289 -16.41 1.17 7.42
N SER A 290 -17.26 0.47 8.17
CA SER A 290 -17.29 -0.99 8.21
C SER A 290 -17.84 -1.50 6.90
N GLU A 291 -17.08 -2.36 6.26
CA GLU A 291 -17.27 -2.69 4.86
C GLU A 291 -17.52 -4.17 4.63
N HIS A 292 -18.57 -4.44 3.85
CA HIS A 292 -18.87 -5.75 3.32
C HIS A 292 -18.06 -5.97 2.04
N ILE A 293 -17.13 -6.93 2.03
CA ILE A 293 -16.29 -7.16 0.85
C ILE A 293 -17.15 -7.51 -0.37
N PHE A 294 -18.15 -8.38 -0.20
CA PHE A 294 -19.20 -8.63 -1.18
C PHE A 294 -20.43 -7.76 -0.87
N GLU A 295 -20.90 -6.96 -1.83
CA GLU A 295 -22.04 -6.06 -1.61
C GLU A 295 -23.35 -6.83 -1.35
N ARG A 296 -24.01 -6.53 -0.22
CA ARG A 296 -25.24 -7.22 0.19
C ARG A 296 -26.40 -7.12 -0.78
N SER A 297 -26.56 -5.95 -1.39
CA SER A 297 -27.63 -5.68 -2.36
C SER A 297 -27.54 -6.57 -3.61
N LEU A 298 -26.39 -7.20 -3.87
CA LEU A 298 -26.19 -8.00 -5.06
C LEU A 298 -26.91 -9.34 -5.03
N ILE A 299 -27.27 -9.88 -3.87
CA ILE A 299 -28.06 -11.11 -3.81
C ILE A 299 -29.45 -10.89 -4.42
N ALA A 300 -30.07 -9.73 -4.15
CA ALA A 300 -31.32 -9.34 -4.80
C ALA A 300 -31.13 -9.19 -6.31
N ARG A 301 -30.02 -8.58 -6.76
CA ARG A 301 -29.69 -8.45 -8.19
C ARG A 301 -29.41 -9.80 -8.87
N PHE A 302 -28.86 -10.76 -8.14
CA PHE A 302 -28.67 -12.12 -8.62
C PHE A 302 -30.01 -12.86 -8.79
N ALA A 303 -30.98 -12.62 -7.90
CA ALA A 303 -32.34 -13.12 -8.05
C ALA A 303 -33.02 -12.57 -9.32
N GLU A 304 -32.94 -11.25 -9.55
CA GLU A 304 -33.45 -10.61 -10.77
C GLU A 304 -32.80 -11.20 -12.03
N ALA A 305 -31.47 -11.27 -12.05
CA ALA A 305 -30.69 -11.81 -13.15
C ALA A 305 -31.12 -13.26 -13.51
N THR A 306 -31.20 -14.13 -12.52
CA THR A 306 -31.52 -15.55 -12.74
C THR A 306 -32.96 -15.77 -13.19
N ILE A 307 -33.94 -15.04 -12.63
CA ILE A 307 -35.35 -15.14 -13.04
C ILE A 307 -35.55 -14.52 -14.43
N GLY A 308 -34.94 -13.36 -14.69
CA GLY A 308 -35.08 -12.61 -15.94
C GLY A 308 -34.33 -13.21 -17.13
N ASN A 309 -33.51 -14.25 -16.91
CA ASN A 309 -32.60 -14.81 -17.92
C ASN A 309 -31.56 -13.80 -18.44
N GLU A 310 -31.05 -12.95 -17.56
CA GLU A 310 -30.02 -11.95 -17.88
C GLU A 310 -28.83 -12.14 -16.95
N LEU A 311 -27.60 -11.96 -17.43
CA LEU A 311 -26.42 -11.95 -16.54
C LEU A 311 -26.31 -10.63 -15.75
N PHE A 312 -27.04 -9.61 -16.17
CA PHE A 312 -27.11 -8.32 -15.51
C PHE A 312 -28.42 -7.65 -15.90
N TYR A 313 -29.20 -7.28 -14.88
CA TYR A 313 -30.48 -6.63 -15.06
C TYR A 313 -30.26 -5.12 -15.24
N ASN A 314 -30.50 -4.62 -16.46
CA ASN A 314 -30.52 -3.18 -16.72
C ASN A 314 -31.91 -2.67 -16.34
N SER A 315 -32.06 -2.12 -15.13
CA SER A 315 -33.15 -1.17 -14.93
C SER A 315 -32.92 -0.01 -15.91
N ALA A 316 -33.96 0.64 -16.43
CA ALA A 316 -33.82 1.72 -17.41
C ALA A 316 -32.97 2.91 -16.90
N ALA A 317 -32.69 2.99 -15.59
CA ALA A 317 -31.79 3.95 -14.97
C ALA A 317 -30.29 3.57 -15.10
N ASP A 318 -29.99 2.32 -15.48
CA ASP A 318 -28.66 1.73 -15.62
C ASP A 318 -28.25 1.58 -17.09
N ASN A 319 -28.81 2.42 -17.99
CA ASN A 319 -28.41 2.48 -19.40
C ASN A 319 -26.92 2.83 -19.50
N VAL A 320 -26.07 1.81 -19.44
CA VAL A 320 -24.67 1.88 -19.84
C VAL A 320 -24.67 1.72 -21.36
N PRO A 321 -24.38 2.79 -22.13
CA PRO A 321 -24.34 2.70 -23.58
C PRO A 321 -23.29 1.64 -23.98
N GLY A 322 -23.68 0.69 -24.82
CA GLY A 322 -22.75 -0.23 -25.46
C GLY A 322 -22.46 -1.56 -24.76
N VAL A 323 -23.03 -1.86 -23.58
CA VAL A 323 -22.94 -3.22 -22.99
C VAL A 323 -24.13 -4.07 -23.48
N PRO A 324 -23.92 -5.09 -24.33
CA PRO A 324 -25.01 -5.91 -24.83
C PRO A 324 -25.64 -6.70 -23.69
N ARG A 325 -26.97 -6.78 -23.62
CA ARG A 325 -27.64 -7.72 -22.72
C ARG A 325 -27.20 -9.13 -23.08
N ARG A 326 -26.66 -9.84 -22.10
CA ARG A 326 -26.21 -11.22 -22.27
C ARG A 326 -27.14 -12.16 -21.50
N ALA A 327 -27.75 -13.08 -22.22
CA ALA A 327 -28.58 -14.11 -21.62
C ALA A 327 -27.70 -15.13 -20.88
N SER A 328 -28.21 -15.69 -19.78
CA SER A 328 -27.57 -16.82 -19.12
C SER A 328 -27.63 -18.05 -20.01
N ARG A 329 -26.57 -18.86 -20.01
CA ARG A 329 -26.57 -20.15 -20.73
C ARG A 329 -27.59 -21.15 -20.18
N PHE A 330 -28.10 -20.92 -18.98
CA PHE A 330 -29.04 -21.78 -18.29
C PHE A 330 -30.52 -21.39 -18.54
N GLY A 331 -30.81 -20.31 -19.27
CA GLY A 331 -32.19 -19.84 -19.47
C GLY A 331 -32.81 -19.19 -18.21
N ALA A 332 -34.11 -18.90 -18.23
CA ALA A 332 -34.81 -18.36 -17.07
C ALA A 332 -34.93 -19.38 -15.92
N MET A 333 -34.65 -18.96 -14.68
CA MET A 333 -34.83 -19.79 -13.48
C MET A 333 -36.31 -19.87 -13.07
N ASN A 334 -36.73 -21.02 -12.53
CA ASN A 334 -38.04 -21.15 -11.89
C ASN A 334 -38.16 -20.19 -10.68
N PRO A 335 -39.10 -19.22 -10.70
CA PRO A 335 -39.20 -18.21 -9.64
C PRO A 335 -39.52 -18.75 -8.25
N THR A 336 -40.06 -19.97 -8.13
CA THR A 336 -40.34 -20.60 -6.83
C THR A 336 -39.07 -20.90 -6.03
N PHE A 337 -37.90 -20.94 -6.66
CA PHE A 337 -36.62 -21.02 -5.97
C PHE A 337 -36.43 -19.82 -5.03
N TRP A 338 -36.47 -18.60 -5.57
CA TRP A 338 -36.28 -17.38 -4.79
C TRP A 338 -37.48 -17.03 -3.91
N THR A 339 -38.70 -17.22 -4.42
CA THR A 339 -39.92 -16.79 -3.71
C THR A 339 -40.43 -17.78 -2.66
N ARG A 340 -39.93 -19.01 -2.65
CA ARG A 340 -40.31 -20.02 -1.64
C ARG A 340 -39.11 -20.69 -1.01
N THR A 341 -38.19 -21.24 -1.81
CA THR A 341 -37.12 -22.10 -1.28
C THR A 341 -36.10 -21.32 -0.47
N MET A 342 -35.61 -20.20 -1.01
CA MET A 342 -34.59 -19.37 -0.36
C MET A 342 -35.07 -18.73 0.95
N ILE A 343 -36.37 -18.51 1.10
CA ILE A 343 -36.96 -17.83 2.27
C ILE A 343 -37.64 -18.79 3.25
N SER A 344 -37.67 -20.10 2.95
CA SER A 344 -38.26 -21.13 3.82
C SER A 344 -37.20 -21.86 4.63
N ALA A 345 -37.60 -22.39 5.79
CA ALA A 345 -36.75 -23.28 6.56
C ALA A 345 -36.57 -24.61 5.81
N LEU A 346 -35.33 -24.99 5.52
CA LEU A 346 -35.05 -26.26 4.85
C LEU A 346 -35.22 -27.45 5.83
N PRO A 347 -35.91 -28.54 5.44
CA PRO A 347 -36.30 -29.60 6.36
C PRO A 347 -35.17 -30.55 6.77
N PHE A 348 -34.12 -30.70 5.95
CA PHE A 348 -33.01 -31.63 6.18
C PHE A 348 -31.73 -30.96 6.71
N VAL A 349 -31.73 -29.64 6.87
CA VAL A 349 -30.61 -28.93 7.51
C VAL A 349 -30.78 -29.02 9.02
N THR A 350 -30.04 -29.95 9.65
CA THR A 350 -29.95 -30.08 11.11
C THR A 350 -28.98 -29.03 11.64
N THR A 351 -29.44 -28.05 12.40
CA THR A 351 -28.55 -27.07 13.07
C THR A 351 -27.74 -27.78 14.17
N PRO A 352 -26.39 -27.66 14.22
CA PRO A 352 -25.77 -26.59 15.05
C PRO A 352 -24.36 -26.04 14.66
N LEU A 353 -24.03 -24.89 15.29
CA LEU A 353 -22.75 -24.16 15.52
C LEU A 353 -22.25 -23.17 14.42
N TYR A 354 -22.15 -21.89 14.81
CA TYR A 354 -21.53 -20.70 14.18
C TYR A 354 -22.37 -19.71 13.34
N LEU A 355 -23.53 -20.06 12.77
CA LEU A 355 -24.23 -19.18 11.80
C LEU A 355 -25.68 -18.84 12.22
N GLU A 356 -25.90 -18.00 13.24
CA GLU A 356 -27.22 -17.52 13.75
C GLU A 356 -28.34 -18.56 14.05
N GLY A 357 -28.10 -19.86 13.84
CA GLY A 357 -29.11 -20.91 14.03
C GLY A 357 -30.25 -20.91 13.00
N SER A 358 -30.14 -20.17 11.88
CA SER A 358 -31.21 -20.08 10.89
C SER A 358 -31.27 -21.30 9.96
N ARG A 359 -32.46 -21.89 9.82
CA ARG A 359 -32.73 -22.92 8.79
C ARG A 359 -33.07 -22.34 7.42
N ARG A 360 -33.20 -21.01 7.28
CA ARG A 360 -33.46 -20.34 6.00
C ARG A 360 -32.17 -20.02 5.24
N PRO A 361 -32.04 -20.39 3.96
CA PRO A 361 -30.85 -20.11 3.14
C PRO A 361 -30.53 -18.62 3.01
N ASP A 362 -31.53 -17.77 2.80
CA ASP A 362 -31.35 -16.31 2.67
C ASP A 362 -30.63 -15.69 3.88
N ARG A 363 -31.01 -16.07 5.11
CA ARG A 363 -30.35 -15.57 6.32
C ARG A 363 -28.94 -16.14 6.49
N ARG A 364 -28.69 -17.39 6.09
CA ARG A 364 -27.33 -17.96 6.13
C ARG A 364 -26.40 -17.30 5.11
N ILE A 365 -26.90 -16.98 3.91
CA ILE A 365 -26.19 -16.14 2.96
C ILE A 365 -25.91 -14.75 3.56
N ALA A 366 -26.90 -14.11 4.16
CA ALA A 366 -26.71 -12.81 4.81
C ALA A 366 -25.65 -12.86 5.93
N HIS A 367 -25.57 -13.98 6.65
CA HIS A 367 -24.52 -14.21 7.64
C HIS A 367 -23.12 -14.31 7.00
N HIS A 368 -22.96 -15.01 5.88
CA HIS A 368 -21.70 -15.08 5.14
C HIS A 368 -21.25 -13.72 4.58
N LEU A 369 -22.17 -12.79 4.34
CA LEU A 369 -21.86 -11.44 3.88
C LEU A 369 -21.29 -10.54 4.99
N GLY A 370 -21.30 -11.00 6.24
CA GLY A 370 -20.79 -10.30 7.42
C GLY A 370 -21.91 -9.71 8.25
N THR A 371 -21.90 -10.02 9.55
CA THR A 371 -22.92 -9.59 10.51
C THR A 371 -22.29 -9.32 11.87
N ARG A 372 -23.08 -8.91 12.86
CA ARG A 372 -22.61 -8.83 14.25
C ARG A 372 -22.08 -10.16 14.79
N SER A 373 -22.64 -11.28 14.33
CA SER A 373 -22.26 -12.63 14.73
C SER A 373 -21.16 -13.25 13.86
N ASN A 374 -20.84 -12.63 12.72
CA ASN A 374 -19.71 -12.98 11.86
C ASN A 374 -19.00 -11.71 11.35
N PRO A 375 -18.24 -11.04 12.23
CA PRO A 375 -17.48 -9.85 11.89
C PRO A 375 -16.17 -10.16 11.13
N ASP A 376 -15.79 -11.43 11.02
CA ASP A 376 -14.48 -11.85 10.52
C ASP A 376 -14.29 -11.58 9.01
N VAL A 377 -15.39 -11.46 8.28
CA VAL A 377 -15.39 -11.10 6.85
C VAL A 377 -15.56 -9.59 6.58
N LEU A 378 -15.74 -8.79 7.64
CA LEU A 378 -15.80 -7.33 7.55
C LEU A 378 -14.40 -6.72 7.61
N VAL A 379 -14.25 -5.55 7.00
CA VAL A 379 -13.02 -4.74 7.07
C VAL A 379 -13.38 -3.28 7.31
N LEU A 380 -12.39 -2.44 7.60
CA LEU A 380 -12.58 -0.98 7.60
C LEU A 380 -11.98 -0.37 6.34
N LEU A 381 -12.74 0.48 5.67
CA LEU A 381 -12.35 1.10 4.41
C LEU A 381 -12.75 2.60 4.40
N PRO A 382 -11.94 3.49 3.79
CA PRO A 382 -12.30 4.88 3.60
C PRO A 382 -13.63 5.08 2.89
N ASP A 383 -14.38 6.10 3.32
CA ASP A 383 -15.68 6.47 2.75
C ASP A 383 -15.63 6.64 1.23
N SER A 384 -14.56 7.26 0.72
CA SER A 384 -14.39 7.54 -0.70
C SER A 384 -14.34 6.26 -1.53
N ILE A 385 -13.50 5.30 -1.12
CA ILE A 385 -13.35 4.01 -1.79
C ILE A 385 -14.62 3.18 -1.59
N ASN A 386 -15.22 3.20 -0.40
CA ASN A 386 -16.42 2.42 -0.12
C ASN A 386 -17.61 2.81 -1.01
N VAL A 387 -17.89 4.11 -1.14
CA VAL A 387 -18.99 4.58 -1.99
C VAL A 387 -18.77 4.18 -3.45
N LEU A 388 -17.55 4.37 -3.97
CA LEU A 388 -17.20 4.00 -5.34
C LEU A 388 -17.25 2.48 -5.55
N LYS A 389 -16.81 1.70 -4.56
CA LYS A 389 -16.94 0.24 -4.58
C LYS A 389 -18.41 -0.15 -4.80
N SER A 390 -19.32 0.38 -3.99
CA SER A 390 -20.75 0.08 -4.14
C SER A 390 -21.27 0.42 -5.54
N GLN A 391 -20.84 1.54 -6.12
CA GLN A 391 -21.22 1.95 -7.48
C GLN A 391 -20.66 1.01 -8.57
N VAL A 392 -19.38 0.64 -8.46
CA VAL A 392 -18.72 -0.30 -9.38
C VAL A 392 -19.41 -1.66 -9.34
N TRP A 393 -19.64 -2.20 -8.14
CA TRP A 393 -20.31 -3.49 -7.95
C TRP A 393 -21.75 -3.50 -8.45
N ARG A 394 -22.49 -2.40 -8.27
CA ARG A 394 -23.86 -2.27 -8.78
C ARG A 394 -23.93 -2.01 -10.28
N LEU A 395 -22.79 -1.80 -10.94
CA LEU A 395 -22.71 -1.43 -12.34
C LEU A 395 -23.47 -0.12 -12.67
N VAL A 396 -23.51 0.83 -11.73
CA VAL A 396 -24.11 2.17 -11.93
C VAL A 396 -23.05 3.20 -12.28
N THR A 397 -23.45 4.42 -12.63
CA THR A 397 -22.52 5.53 -12.92
C THR A 397 -21.53 5.74 -11.76
N ILE A 398 -20.24 5.58 -12.05
CA ILE A 398 -19.14 5.79 -11.08
C ILE A 398 -19.05 7.28 -10.72
N ARG A 399 -19.00 8.13 -11.74
CA ARG A 399 -19.13 9.57 -11.58
C ARG A 399 -19.71 10.18 -12.84
N THR A 400 -20.50 11.23 -12.70
CA THR A 400 -21.15 11.89 -13.83
C THR A 400 -20.16 12.71 -14.64
N ASP A 401 -20.39 12.81 -15.95
CA ASP A 401 -19.59 13.63 -16.84
C ASP A 401 -19.54 15.09 -16.38
N ASN A 402 -20.65 15.64 -15.88
CA ASN A 402 -20.70 17.00 -15.34
C ASN A 402 -19.77 17.18 -14.14
N SER A 403 -19.73 16.21 -13.21
CA SER A 403 -18.86 16.29 -12.03
C SER A 403 -17.38 16.22 -12.43
N MET A 404 -17.04 15.32 -13.35
CA MET A 404 -15.68 15.20 -13.86
C MET A 404 -15.23 16.42 -14.67
N ASN A 405 -16.12 16.99 -15.50
CA ASN A 405 -15.86 18.25 -16.19
C ASN A 405 -15.67 19.43 -15.22
N GLY A 406 -16.40 19.45 -14.11
CA GLY A 406 -16.20 20.43 -13.04
C GLY A 406 -14.80 20.34 -12.43
N LEU A 407 -14.34 19.12 -12.12
CA LEU A 407 -12.99 18.89 -11.59
C LEU A 407 -11.91 19.23 -12.62
N LEU A 408 -12.12 18.91 -13.90
CA LEU A 408 -11.24 19.32 -14.99
C LEU A 408 -11.17 20.85 -15.14
N ALA A 409 -12.28 21.56 -14.89
CA ALA A 409 -12.29 23.02 -14.96
C ALA A 409 -11.43 23.66 -13.86
N SER A 410 -11.38 23.04 -12.68
CA SER A 410 -10.54 23.47 -11.56
C SER A 410 -9.14 22.86 -11.57
N ILE A 411 -8.77 22.06 -12.56
CA ILE A 411 -7.56 21.23 -12.51
C ILE A 411 -6.26 22.03 -12.45
N ASN A 412 -6.29 23.29 -12.91
CA ASN A 412 -5.16 24.22 -12.84
C ASN A 412 -4.93 24.76 -11.41
N SER A 413 -5.98 24.87 -10.60
CA SER A 413 -5.88 25.35 -9.22
C SER A 413 -5.90 24.22 -8.19
N ASN A 414 -6.45 23.06 -8.55
CA ASN A 414 -6.57 21.91 -7.68
C ASN A 414 -6.49 20.59 -8.49
N PRO A 415 -5.29 20.23 -8.99
CA PRO A 415 -5.08 18.95 -9.70
C PRO A 415 -5.37 17.73 -8.80
N ALA A 416 -5.16 17.87 -7.48
CA ALA A 416 -5.44 16.86 -6.46
C ALA A 416 -6.84 16.27 -6.57
N ALA A 417 -7.83 17.15 -6.67
CA ALA A 417 -9.22 16.76 -6.60
C ALA A 417 -9.63 15.90 -7.81
N PHE A 418 -9.07 16.18 -8.99
CA PHE A 418 -9.31 15.35 -10.17
C PHE A 418 -8.58 14.00 -10.04
N LEU A 419 -7.30 14.03 -9.72
CA LEU A 419 -6.46 12.84 -9.64
C LEU A 419 -6.94 11.86 -8.58
N ASN A 420 -7.35 12.35 -7.40
CA ASN A 420 -7.89 11.51 -6.32
C ASN A 420 -9.15 10.75 -6.73
N VAL A 421 -9.98 11.29 -7.63
CA VAL A 421 -11.15 10.54 -8.13
C VAL A 421 -10.74 9.37 -8.99
N ILE A 422 -9.78 9.59 -9.90
CA ILE A 422 -9.25 8.50 -10.73
C ILE A 422 -8.57 7.45 -9.84
N ARG A 423 -7.75 7.92 -8.90
CA ARG A 423 -7.09 7.10 -7.89
C ARG A 423 -8.09 6.25 -7.11
N ASP A 424 -9.16 6.83 -6.59
CA ASP A 424 -10.21 6.12 -5.85
C ASP A 424 -10.94 5.06 -6.67
N VAL A 425 -11.19 5.34 -7.95
CA VAL A 425 -11.81 4.36 -8.85
C VAL A 425 -10.88 3.18 -9.12
N LEU A 426 -9.60 3.43 -9.35
CA LEU A 426 -8.60 2.37 -9.49
C LEU A 426 -8.36 1.63 -8.16
N GLY A 427 -8.43 2.37 -7.05
CA GLY A 427 -8.31 1.89 -5.68
C GLY A 427 -9.32 0.81 -5.33
N VAL A 428 -10.54 0.88 -5.88
CA VAL A 428 -11.54 -0.19 -5.72
C VAL A 428 -11.03 -1.54 -6.21
N VAL A 429 -10.34 -1.56 -7.37
CA VAL A 429 -9.85 -2.82 -7.97
C VAL A 429 -8.58 -3.29 -7.27
N THR A 430 -7.67 -2.39 -6.92
CA THR A 430 -6.46 -2.77 -6.16
C THR A 430 -6.83 -3.30 -4.77
N TYR A 431 -7.81 -2.68 -4.10
CA TYR A 431 -8.42 -3.19 -2.87
C TYR A 431 -8.97 -4.60 -3.05
N ALA A 432 -9.80 -4.81 -4.08
CA ALA A 432 -10.39 -6.13 -4.33
C ALA A 432 -9.34 -7.20 -4.70
N ASN A 433 -8.19 -6.78 -5.22
CA ASN A 433 -7.07 -7.66 -5.57
C ASN A 433 -6.06 -7.87 -4.45
N ASN A 434 -6.23 -7.20 -3.30
CA ASN A 434 -5.39 -7.43 -2.14
C ASN A 434 -5.52 -8.89 -1.67
N VAL A 435 -4.41 -9.54 -1.32
CA VAL A 435 -4.36 -10.97 -1.00
C VAL A 435 -5.29 -11.34 0.15
N ASP A 436 -5.30 -10.53 1.22
CA ASP A 436 -6.13 -10.78 2.41
C ASP A 436 -7.61 -10.59 2.07
N ILE A 437 -7.92 -9.57 1.26
CA ILE A 437 -9.28 -9.32 0.75
C ILE A 437 -9.76 -10.47 -0.13
N LEU A 438 -8.91 -11.00 -1.02
CA LEU A 438 -9.23 -12.15 -1.87
C LEU A 438 -9.47 -13.41 -1.03
N GLN A 439 -8.73 -13.62 0.06
CA GLN A 439 -8.95 -14.75 0.95
C GLN A 439 -10.30 -14.66 1.67
N HIS A 440 -10.65 -13.49 2.21
CA HIS A 440 -11.96 -13.28 2.80
C HIS A 440 -13.07 -13.41 1.74
N PHE A 441 -12.87 -12.86 0.54
CA PHE A 441 -13.81 -12.96 -0.55
C PHE A 441 -14.05 -14.43 -0.97
N SER A 442 -12.99 -15.23 -1.06
CA SER A 442 -13.06 -16.67 -1.31
C SER A 442 -13.91 -17.39 -0.26
N THR A 443 -13.75 -17.03 1.01
CA THR A 443 -14.56 -17.55 2.12
C THR A 443 -16.04 -17.18 1.98
N ILE A 444 -16.34 -15.92 1.65
CA ILE A 444 -17.72 -15.44 1.43
C ILE A 444 -18.36 -16.18 0.26
N VAL A 445 -17.69 -16.26 -0.88
CA VAL A 445 -18.18 -16.93 -2.09
C VAL A 445 -18.38 -18.42 -1.83
N GLY A 446 -17.45 -19.09 -1.15
CA GLY A 446 -17.60 -20.50 -0.75
C GLY A 446 -18.84 -20.73 0.12
N GLY A 447 -19.10 -19.83 1.07
CA GLY A 447 -20.30 -19.85 1.89
C GLY A 447 -21.58 -19.68 1.05
N ILE A 448 -21.64 -18.68 0.17
CA ILE A 448 -22.77 -18.47 -0.73
C ILE A 448 -23.03 -19.71 -1.61
N ARG A 449 -21.98 -20.27 -2.23
CA ARG A 449 -22.10 -21.47 -3.09
C ARG A 449 -22.64 -22.66 -2.29
N THR A 450 -22.14 -22.88 -1.08
CA THR A 450 -22.63 -23.94 -0.18
C THR A 450 -24.12 -23.78 0.08
N GLU A 451 -24.56 -22.57 0.42
CA GLU A 451 -25.97 -22.30 0.71
C GLU A 451 -26.88 -22.41 -0.50
N LEU A 452 -26.42 -21.97 -1.68
CA LEU A 452 -27.12 -22.16 -2.93
C LEU A 452 -27.24 -23.65 -3.31
N GLY A 453 -26.20 -24.45 -3.06
CA GLY A 453 -26.23 -25.90 -3.29
C GLY A 453 -27.27 -26.60 -2.41
N LEU A 454 -27.28 -26.31 -1.11
CA LEU A 454 -28.27 -26.85 -0.17
C LEU A 454 -29.70 -26.43 -0.55
N ALA A 455 -29.89 -25.18 -0.99
CA ALA A 455 -31.19 -24.70 -1.46
C ALA A 455 -31.63 -25.38 -2.77
N ASP A 456 -30.72 -25.64 -3.70
CA ASP A 456 -31.02 -26.31 -4.98
C ASP A 456 -31.43 -27.78 -4.75
N GLU A 457 -30.72 -28.49 -3.86
CA GLU A 457 -31.11 -29.84 -3.40
C GLU A 457 -32.50 -29.85 -2.77
N ALA A 458 -32.80 -28.87 -1.91
CA ALA A 458 -34.13 -28.74 -1.33
C ALA A 458 -35.20 -28.47 -2.38
N HIS A 459 -34.88 -27.61 -3.35
CA HIS A 459 -35.78 -27.26 -4.42
C HIS A 459 -36.14 -28.49 -5.27
N GLN A 460 -35.14 -29.29 -5.63
CA GLN A 460 -35.33 -30.53 -6.37
C GLN A 460 -36.21 -31.51 -5.60
N LEU A 461 -35.99 -31.67 -4.29
CA LEU A 461 -36.81 -32.57 -3.45
C LEU A 461 -38.26 -32.11 -3.33
N LEU A 462 -38.50 -30.80 -3.21
CA LEU A 462 -39.84 -30.24 -2.99
C LEU A 462 -40.65 -30.05 -4.28
N TYR A 463 -39.99 -29.73 -5.39
CA TYR A 463 -40.65 -29.31 -6.63
C TYR A 463 -40.28 -30.16 -7.84
N GLY A 464 -39.33 -31.09 -7.71
CA GLY A 464 -38.90 -31.96 -8.81
C GLY A 464 -38.10 -31.26 -9.91
N VAL A 465 -37.64 -30.01 -9.67
CA VAL A 465 -36.92 -29.18 -10.64
C VAL A 465 -35.56 -28.81 -10.09
N TYR A 466 -34.52 -28.96 -10.92
CA TYR A 466 -33.14 -28.60 -10.58
C TYR A 466 -32.83 -27.25 -11.22
N VAL A 467 -32.51 -26.23 -10.41
CA VAL A 467 -32.32 -24.87 -10.93
C VAL A 467 -30.86 -24.53 -11.23
N GLN A 468 -29.91 -25.38 -10.83
CA GLN A 468 -28.47 -25.18 -11.04
C GLN A 468 -27.98 -23.87 -10.39
N ALA A 469 -28.39 -23.61 -9.15
CA ALA A 469 -28.20 -22.33 -8.48
C ALA A 469 -26.72 -21.93 -8.38
N VAL A 470 -25.84 -22.88 -8.02
CA VAL A 470 -24.38 -22.65 -7.92
C VAL A 470 -23.78 -22.32 -9.28
N ALA A 471 -24.08 -23.10 -10.32
CA ALA A 471 -23.48 -22.90 -11.64
C ALA A 471 -23.93 -21.57 -12.28
N ARG A 472 -25.15 -21.12 -11.99
CA ARG A 472 -25.66 -19.80 -12.37
C ARG A 472 -24.98 -18.68 -11.59
N PHE A 473 -24.71 -18.86 -10.30
CA PHE A 473 -23.97 -17.90 -9.50
C PHE A 473 -22.54 -17.73 -10.02
N ASP A 474 -21.87 -18.83 -10.34
CA ASP A 474 -20.52 -18.84 -10.90
C ASP A 474 -20.46 -18.10 -12.25
N GLU A 475 -21.42 -18.36 -13.16
CA GLU A 475 -21.55 -17.65 -14.44
C GLU A 475 -21.81 -16.14 -14.25
N TRP A 476 -22.77 -15.81 -13.38
CA TRP A 476 -23.15 -14.43 -13.10
C TRP A 476 -22.01 -13.63 -12.47
N LEU A 477 -21.31 -14.21 -11.49
CA LEU A 477 -20.20 -13.57 -10.81
C LEU A 477 -19.01 -13.36 -11.74
N HIS A 478 -18.73 -14.35 -12.60
CA HIS A 478 -17.67 -14.26 -13.61
C HIS A 478 -17.89 -13.09 -14.56
N GLU A 479 -19.08 -13.01 -15.15
CA GLU A 479 -19.43 -11.92 -16.06
C GLU A 479 -19.39 -10.56 -15.35
N ARG A 480 -19.81 -10.52 -14.09
CA ARG A 480 -19.77 -9.29 -13.29
C ARG A 480 -18.34 -8.78 -13.09
N PHE A 481 -17.36 -9.64 -12.80
CA PHE A 481 -15.96 -9.22 -12.68
C PHE A 481 -15.38 -8.66 -13.99
N ILE A 482 -15.74 -9.26 -15.12
CA ILE A 482 -15.35 -8.76 -16.45
C ILE A 482 -15.90 -7.35 -16.66
N LEU A 483 -17.20 -7.14 -16.39
CA LEU A 483 -17.85 -5.85 -16.57
C LEU A 483 -17.32 -4.79 -15.61
N MET A 484 -17.12 -5.13 -14.34
CA MET A 484 -16.53 -4.21 -13.36
C MET A 484 -15.13 -3.77 -13.79
N SER A 485 -14.30 -4.70 -14.26
CA SER A 485 -12.97 -4.38 -14.81
C SER A 485 -13.09 -3.41 -15.99
N ALA A 486 -13.90 -3.77 -16.99
CA ALA A 486 -14.07 -2.96 -18.19
C ALA A 486 -14.55 -1.54 -17.88
N ARG A 487 -15.51 -1.38 -16.95
CA ARG A 487 -16.05 -0.06 -16.59
C ARG A 487 -15.06 0.82 -15.83
N VAL A 488 -14.27 0.23 -14.92
CA VAL A 488 -13.20 0.95 -14.23
C VAL A 488 -12.13 1.40 -15.23
N GLN A 489 -11.71 0.50 -16.13
CA GLN A 489 -10.74 0.80 -17.18
C GLN A 489 -11.24 1.92 -18.09
N GLU A 490 -12.46 1.78 -18.64
CA GLU A 490 -13.05 2.77 -19.55
C GLU A 490 -13.17 4.14 -18.88
N PHE A 491 -13.68 4.19 -17.65
CA PHE A 491 -13.81 5.43 -16.90
C PHE A 491 -12.45 6.11 -16.71
N ALA A 492 -11.46 5.38 -16.17
CA ALA A 492 -10.15 5.93 -15.87
C ALA A 492 -9.43 6.38 -17.14
N LEU A 493 -9.36 5.53 -18.18
CA LEU A 493 -8.68 5.83 -19.43
C LEU A 493 -9.31 7.01 -20.18
N ARG A 494 -10.64 7.10 -20.20
CA ARG A 494 -11.35 8.23 -20.81
C ARG A 494 -10.95 9.54 -20.15
N TRP A 495 -11.07 9.64 -18.82
CA TRP A 495 -10.80 10.89 -18.12
C TRP A 495 -9.32 11.25 -18.08
N LEU A 496 -8.43 10.27 -17.98
CA LEU A 496 -6.98 10.50 -18.06
C LEU A 496 -6.58 11.03 -19.45
N ALA A 497 -7.14 10.50 -20.53
CA ALA A 497 -6.88 11.00 -21.88
C ALA A 497 -7.29 12.48 -22.02
N VAL A 498 -8.49 12.83 -21.55
CA VAL A 498 -8.98 14.23 -21.56
C VAL A 498 -8.09 15.14 -20.70
N ALA A 499 -7.65 14.67 -19.53
CA ALA A 499 -6.76 15.45 -18.65
C ALA A 499 -5.38 15.67 -19.30
N ILE A 500 -4.78 14.63 -19.88
CA ILE A 500 -3.47 14.72 -20.56
C ILE A 500 -3.52 15.74 -21.70
N GLU A 501 -4.54 15.68 -22.55
CA GLU A 501 -4.72 16.64 -23.66
C GLU A 501 -4.77 18.08 -23.12
N ARG A 502 -5.55 18.30 -22.06
CA ARG A 502 -5.70 19.62 -21.43
C ARG A 502 -4.42 20.13 -20.76
N PHE A 503 -3.63 19.24 -20.17
CA PHE A 503 -2.44 19.60 -19.40
C PHE A 503 -1.23 19.98 -20.24
N THR A 504 -1.16 19.58 -21.51
CA THR A 504 -0.02 19.81 -22.43
C THR A 504 0.46 21.27 -22.50
N ASN A 505 -0.38 22.24 -22.12
CA ASN A 505 -0.07 23.67 -22.16
C ASN A 505 0.10 24.33 -20.76
N HIS A 506 0.30 23.56 -19.68
CA HIS A 506 0.30 24.07 -18.30
C HIS A 506 1.72 24.23 -17.68
N GLN A 507 1.91 25.20 -16.79
CA GLN A 507 3.21 25.44 -16.13
C GLN A 507 3.64 24.32 -15.17
N GLN A 508 2.68 23.64 -14.52
CA GLN A 508 2.92 22.46 -13.67
C GLN A 508 2.89 21.13 -14.46
N PHE A 509 2.89 21.19 -15.79
CA PHE A 509 2.81 20.01 -16.65
C PHE A 509 3.80 18.91 -16.26
N PRO A 510 5.10 19.17 -15.99
CA PRO A 510 6.05 18.10 -15.70
C PRO A 510 5.68 17.24 -14.48
N VAL A 511 5.10 17.85 -13.44
CA VAL A 511 4.75 17.14 -12.18
C VAL A 511 3.46 16.35 -12.36
N VAL A 512 2.40 16.99 -12.84
CA VAL A 512 1.07 16.34 -12.96
C VAL A 512 1.01 15.33 -14.11
N TYR A 513 1.79 15.55 -15.16
CA TYR A 513 1.84 14.62 -16.30
C TYR A 513 2.41 13.26 -15.92
N GLY A 514 3.41 13.22 -15.02
CA GLY A 514 3.92 11.96 -14.46
C GLY A 514 2.80 11.15 -13.80
N ASP A 515 2.04 11.79 -12.90
CA ASP A 515 0.92 11.16 -12.20
C ASP A 515 -0.16 10.64 -13.15
N LEU A 516 -0.52 11.45 -14.15
CA LEU A 516 -1.51 11.07 -15.16
C LEU A 516 -1.06 9.86 -15.97
N ARG A 517 0.23 9.79 -16.34
CA ARG A 517 0.79 8.67 -17.12
C ARG A 517 0.90 7.40 -16.27
N MET A 518 1.28 7.52 -15.01
CA MET A 518 1.31 6.40 -14.06
C MET A 518 -0.10 5.80 -13.87
N LEU A 519 -1.10 6.64 -13.61
CA LEU A 519 -2.49 6.19 -13.49
C LEU A 519 -3.01 5.60 -14.81
N GLN A 520 -2.59 6.13 -15.95
CA GLN A 520 -2.97 5.59 -17.26
C GLN A 520 -2.37 4.20 -17.48
N GLY A 521 -1.10 4.01 -17.13
CA GLY A 521 -0.43 2.71 -17.18
C GLY A 521 -1.12 1.69 -16.27
N LEU A 522 -1.45 2.08 -15.04
CA LEU A 522 -2.21 1.24 -14.11
C LEU A 522 -3.59 0.88 -14.68
N ALA A 523 -4.35 1.88 -15.15
CA ALA A 523 -5.69 1.70 -15.70
C ALA A 523 -5.70 0.76 -16.92
N ALA A 524 -4.70 0.80 -17.78
CA ALA A 524 -4.64 -0.05 -18.97
C ALA A 524 -4.56 -1.56 -18.62
N GLY A 525 -3.91 -1.90 -17.50
CA GLY A 525 -3.73 -3.28 -17.05
C GLY A 525 -4.71 -3.76 -15.98
N ILE A 526 -5.46 -2.86 -15.36
CA ILE A 526 -6.19 -3.17 -14.12
C ILE A 526 -7.38 -4.10 -14.37
N LYS A 527 -7.42 -5.24 -13.68
CA LYS A 527 -8.53 -6.21 -13.75
C LYS A 527 -8.79 -6.80 -12.38
N PHE A 528 -10.03 -7.16 -12.11
CA PHE A 528 -10.34 -7.95 -10.92
C PHE A 528 -9.67 -9.32 -11.03
N ASN A 529 -8.88 -9.67 -10.02
CA ASN A 529 -8.22 -10.96 -9.90
C ASN A 529 -9.25 -11.99 -9.43
N VAL A 530 -9.48 -13.00 -10.25
CA VAL A 530 -10.44 -14.07 -9.94
C VAL A 530 -9.76 -15.37 -9.49
N ARG A 531 -8.43 -15.38 -9.41
CA ARG A 531 -7.66 -16.57 -9.04
C ARG A 531 -7.92 -16.92 -7.57
N GLY A 532 -8.23 -18.19 -7.31
CA GLY A 532 -8.53 -18.67 -5.95
C GLY A 532 -9.95 -18.32 -5.46
N ILE A 533 -10.77 -17.68 -6.30
CA ILE A 533 -12.20 -17.49 -6.01
C ILE A 533 -12.95 -18.75 -6.48
N PRO A 534 -13.74 -19.40 -5.61
CA PRO A 534 -14.39 -20.65 -5.95
C PRO A 534 -15.34 -20.50 -7.15
N GLY A 535 -15.24 -21.41 -8.13
CA GLY A 535 -16.11 -21.40 -9.32
C GLY A 535 -15.69 -20.42 -10.42
N GLN A 536 -14.52 -19.78 -10.28
CA GLN A 536 -13.98 -18.86 -11.28
C GLN A 536 -12.81 -19.49 -12.07
N PRO A 537 -12.58 -19.07 -13.33
CA PRO A 537 -11.44 -19.57 -14.11
C PRO A 537 -10.11 -19.29 -13.41
N GLY A 538 -9.31 -20.33 -13.18
CA GLY A 538 -8.04 -20.22 -12.45
C GLY A 538 -8.04 -20.74 -11.02
N GLU A 539 -9.08 -21.48 -10.59
CA GLU A 539 -8.94 -22.47 -9.51
C GLU A 539 -7.83 -23.47 -9.89
N LEU A 540 -6.67 -23.37 -9.22
CA LEU A 540 -5.58 -24.34 -9.27
C LEU A 540 -5.41 -24.94 -7.88
#